data_AF-A0A4Y2IU75-F1
#
_entry.id   AF-A0A4Y2IU75-F1
#
_cell.length_a   1.000
_cell.length_b   1.000
_cell.length_c   1.000
_cell.angle_alpha   90.00
_cell.angle_beta   90.00
_cell.angle_gamma   90.00
#
_symmetry.space_group_name_H-M   'P 1'
#
loop_
_entity.id
_entity.type
_entity.pdbx_description
1 polymer ?
#
loop_
_entity_poly.entity_id
_entity_poly.type
_entity_poly.pdbx_seq_one_letter_code
_entity_poly.pdbx_strand_id
1 'polypeptide(L)'
;MRVNTVGVNFENEDEFGEITVPEKDYLLPSQKLEMDSEVDLDHLNELQKEKIKELLRKHQGLFTGKLKKAKVEGHKIQLIPNMERKKPYIYRIPEALKGKVDEQIELLHAGLIEENDSDIAHPIVCVYKKDGLID
;
A
#
# COMPACT_ATOMS: atom_id res chain seq x y z
N MET A 1 19.99 -29.02 15.57
CA MET A 1 18.78 -28.18 15.69
C MET A 1 18.79 -27.24 14.49
N ARG A 2 17.97 -27.51 13.47
CA ARG A 2 17.96 -26.72 12.23
C ARG A 2 17.12 -25.47 12.49
N VAL A 3 17.75 -24.31 12.42
CA VAL A 3 17.07 -23.01 12.46
C VAL A 3 16.30 -22.91 11.15
N ASN A 4 14.97 -22.90 11.21
CA ASN A 4 14.15 -22.62 10.04
C ASN A 4 14.41 -21.17 9.64
N THR A 5 15.11 -21.00 8.53
CA THR A 5 15.43 -19.72 7.91
C THR A 5 14.13 -19.00 7.56
N VAL A 6 14.00 -17.77 8.05
CA VAL A 6 12.92 -16.85 7.69
C VAL A 6 13.11 -16.47 6.23
N GLY A 7 12.05 -16.57 5.41
CA GLY A 7 12.06 -16.06 4.05
C GLY A 7 12.03 -14.53 4.09
N VAL A 8 13.19 -13.90 3.99
CA VAL A 8 13.32 -12.49 3.67
C VAL A 8 13.44 -12.44 2.16
N ASN A 9 12.39 -11.98 1.48
CA ASN A 9 12.41 -11.85 0.04
C ASN A 9 12.89 -10.44 -0.32
N PHE A 10 13.77 -10.36 -1.29
CA PHE A 10 14.28 -9.09 -1.80
C PHE A 10 13.53 -8.70 -3.08
N GLU A 11 13.37 -7.40 -3.32
CA GLU A 11 12.62 -6.82 -4.45
C GLU A 11 13.08 -7.28 -5.87
N ASN A 12 14.21 -7.98 -5.99
CA ASN A 12 14.72 -8.51 -7.26
C ASN A 12 14.46 -10.02 -7.45
N GLU A 13 13.61 -10.63 -6.62
CA GLU A 13 13.20 -12.01 -6.81
C GLU A 13 12.03 -12.07 -7.80
N ASP A 14 12.27 -12.63 -8.99
CA ASP A 14 11.30 -12.81 -10.08
C ASP A 14 10.16 -13.81 -9.74
N GLU A 15 10.01 -14.20 -8.47
CA GLU A 15 9.04 -15.21 -8.01
C GLU A 15 7.64 -14.61 -7.70
N PHE A 16 7.47 -13.29 -7.79
CA PHE A 16 6.17 -12.66 -7.65
C PHE A 16 5.56 -12.42 -9.05
N GLY A 17 4.50 -13.16 -9.37
CA GLY A 17 3.84 -13.13 -10.69
C GLY A 17 3.35 -11.76 -11.14
N GLU A 18 2.82 -11.70 -12.37
CA GLU A 18 2.50 -10.47 -13.11
C GLU A 18 1.43 -9.60 -12.40
N ILE A 19 1.78 -8.37 -12.04
CA ILE A 19 0.87 -7.39 -11.42
C ILE A 19 0.16 -6.60 -12.53
N THR A 20 -1.15 -6.76 -12.64
CA THR A 20 -1.97 -5.97 -13.58
C THR A 20 -2.50 -4.71 -12.89
N VAL A 21 -2.35 -3.57 -13.57
CA VAL A 21 -2.85 -2.27 -13.09
C VAL A 21 -4.20 -2.01 -13.75
N PRO A 22 -5.28 -1.70 -13.00
CA PRO A 22 -6.58 -1.42 -13.59
C PRO A 22 -6.58 -0.09 -14.37
N GLU A 23 -7.33 -0.05 -15.47
CA GLU A 23 -7.56 1.17 -16.27
C GLU A 23 -8.24 2.26 -15.44
N LYS A 24 -7.68 3.48 -15.53
CA LYS A 24 -8.03 4.65 -14.72
C LYS A 24 -9.38 5.21 -15.13
N ASP A 25 -10.26 5.54 -14.17
CA ASP A 25 -11.20 6.68 -14.25
C ASP A 25 -12.01 6.88 -12.95
N TYR A 26 -11.44 7.49 -11.91
CA TYR A 26 -12.26 7.97 -10.77
C TYR A 26 -11.70 9.27 -10.18
N LEU A 27 -12.12 10.42 -10.72
CA LEU A 27 -11.96 11.72 -10.05
C LEU A 27 -13.26 12.06 -9.30
N LEU A 28 -13.16 12.26 -7.98
CA LEU A 28 -14.25 12.74 -7.13
C LEU A 28 -13.86 13.97 -6.28
N PRO A 29 -14.84 14.76 -5.81
CA PRO A 29 -14.67 16.17 -5.45
C PRO A 29 -13.76 16.42 -4.24
N SER A 30 -13.12 17.58 -4.29
CA SER A 30 -12.14 18.10 -3.36
C SER A 30 -12.65 18.24 -1.92
N GLN A 31 -11.94 17.60 -0.99
CA GLN A 31 -11.90 18.01 0.42
C GLN A 31 -10.49 18.53 0.71
N LYS A 32 -10.42 19.68 1.37
CA LYS A 32 -9.19 20.43 1.67
C LYS A 32 -8.23 19.61 2.53
N LEU A 33 -6.93 19.73 2.23
CA LEU A 33 -5.83 19.41 3.14
C LEU A 33 -4.80 20.52 3.11
N GLU A 34 -4.22 20.80 4.27
CA GLU A 34 -3.09 21.69 4.44
C GLU A 34 -1.88 21.10 3.70
N MET A 35 -1.34 21.89 2.78
CA MET A 35 -0.20 21.49 1.96
C MET A 35 1.07 21.71 2.80
N ASP A 36 1.40 20.73 3.64
CA ASP A 36 2.59 20.80 4.50
C ASP A 36 3.86 20.24 3.85
N SER A 37 3.83 19.92 2.56
CA SER A 37 5.04 19.61 1.79
C SER A 37 5.47 20.84 0.98
N GLU A 38 6.61 21.42 1.37
CA GLU A 38 7.39 22.29 0.50
C GLU A 38 7.75 21.51 -0.77
N VAL A 39 6.96 21.69 -1.82
CA VAL A 39 7.26 21.13 -3.12
C VAL A 39 8.56 21.79 -3.59
N ASP A 40 9.62 20.99 -3.76
CA ASP A 40 10.86 21.48 -4.36
C ASP A 40 10.58 21.86 -5.82
N LEU A 41 10.71 23.16 -6.10
CA LEU A 41 10.52 23.76 -7.41
C LEU A 41 11.78 24.48 -7.87
N ASP A 42 12.93 24.28 -7.24
CA ASP A 42 14.14 25.09 -7.47
C ASP A 42 14.76 24.88 -8.84
N HIS A 43 14.50 23.72 -9.44
CA HIS A 43 14.91 23.37 -10.79
C HIS A 43 14.07 24.04 -11.90
N LEU A 44 13.02 24.79 -11.56
CA LEU A 44 12.09 25.40 -12.51
C LEU A 44 12.27 26.90 -12.64
N ASN A 45 11.91 27.45 -13.81
CA ASN A 45 11.83 28.90 -13.97
C ASN A 45 10.55 29.47 -13.32
N GLU A 46 10.52 30.78 -13.07
CA GLU A 46 9.42 31.45 -12.36
C GLU A 46 8.03 31.20 -12.98
N LEU A 47 7.93 31.22 -14.32
CA LEU A 47 6.67 30.97 -15.01
C LEU A 47 6.18 29.53 -14.81
N GLN A 48 7.10 28.55 -14.82
CA GLN A 48 6.78 27.15 -14.53
C GLN A 48 6.39 26.95 -13.07
N LYS A 49 7.11 27.57 -12.12
CA LYS A 49 6.77 27.54 -10.70
C LYS A 49 5.36 28.04 -10.45
N GLU A 50 5.01 29.19 -11.06
CA GLU A 50 3.68 29.79 -10.93
C GLU A 50 2.58 28.87 -11.47
N LYS A 51 2.78 28.29 -12.66
CA LYS A 51 1.82 27.37 -13.27
C LYS A 51 1.58 26.11 -12.44
N ILE A 52 2.63 25.53 -11.85
CA ILE A 52 2.50 24.36 -10.98
C ILE A 52 1.80 24.73 -9.68
N LYS A 53 2.19 25.84 -9.04
CA LYS A 53 1.51 26.33 -7.82
C LYS A 53 0.02 26.56 -8.06
N GLU A 54 -0.34 27.15 -9.19
CA GLU A 54 -1.74 27.34 -9.58
C GLU A 54 -2.47 26.01 -9.71
N LEU A 55 -1.87 25.02 -10.39
CA LEU A 55 -2.46 23.70 -10.59
C LEU A 55 -2.65 22.95 -9.27
N LEU A 56 -1.63 22.94 -8.41
CA LEU A 56 -1.68 22.31 -7.09
C LEU A 56 -2.76 22.96 -6.21
N ARG A 57 -2.87 24.29 -6.23
CA ARG A 57 -3.94 25.02 -5.51
C ARG A 57 -5.32 24.68 -6.08
N LYS A 58 -5.46 24.65 -7.41
CA LYS A 58 -6.72 24.35 -8.09
C LYS A 58 -7.20 22.92 -7.83
N HIS A 59 -6.27 21.98 -7.75
CA HIS A 59 -6.54 20.56 -7.59
C HIS A 59 -6.08 20.00 -6.24
N GLN A 60 -6.02 20.84 -5.20
CA GLN A 60 -5.51 20.49 -3.87
C GLN A 60 -6.17 19.23 -3.29
N GLY A 61 -7.47 19.03 -3.57
CA GLY A 61 -8.21 17.86 -3.14
C GLY A 61 -7.70 16.53 -3.73
N LEU A 62 -6.97 16.55 -4.85
CA LEU A 62 -6.34 15.37 -5.44
C LEU A 62 -5.01 15.02 -4.74
N PHE A 63 -4.29 16.01 -4.22
CA PHE A 63 -2.96 15.86 -3.61
C PHE A 63 -3.00 15.81 -2.09
N THR A 64 -4.01 15.12 -1.57
CA THR A 64 -4.34 15.12 -0.14
C THR A 64 -3.41 14.20 0.68
N GLY A 65 -2.64 13.30 0.05
CA GLY A 65 -1.83 12.29 0.74
C GLY A 65 -2.64 11.26 1.54
N LYS A 66 -3.89 11.57 1.89
CA LYS A 66 -4.86 10.67 2.52
C LYS A 66 -5.42 9.67 1.52
N LEU A 67 -5.45 8.42 1.94
CA LEU A 67 -6.06 7.32 1.20
C LEU A 67 -7.55 7.60 0.98
N LYS A 68 -8.03 7.34 -0.24
CA LYS A 68 -9.43 7.51 -0.63
C LYS A 68 -9.98 6.20 -1.16
N LYS A 69 -11.24 5.93 -0.84
CA LYS A 69 -11.99 4.81 -1.43
C LYS A 69 -12.49 5.20 -2.82
N ALA A 70 -12.22 4.37 -3.81
CA ALA A 70 -12.80 4.53 -5.13
C ALA A 70 -14.33 4.31 -5.05
N LYS A 71 -15.10 5.07 -5.82
CA LYS A 71 -16.56 4.90 -5.90
C LYS A 71 -16.90 3.80 -6.92
N VAL A 72 -16.45 2.59 -6.58
CA VAL A 72 -16.73 1.36 -7.32
C VAL A 72 -17.66 0.48 -6.50
N GLU A 73 -18.47 -0.33 -7.18
CA GLU A 73 -19.28 -1.34 -6.50
C GLU A 73 -18.38 -2.41 -5.87
N GLY A 74 -18.90 -3.12 -4.87
CA GLY A 74 -18.15 -4.15 -4.16
C GLY A 74 -17.63 -5.24 -5.10
N HIS A 75 -16.37 -5.62 -4.93
CA HIS A 75 -15.76 -6.70 -5.71
C HIS A 75 -16.09 -8.07 -5.11
N LYS A 76 -16.47 -9.02 -5.97
CA LYS A 76 -16.70 -10.42 -5.59
C LYS A 76 -15.68 -11.32 -6.26
N ILE A 77 -14.84 -11.96 -5.45
CA ILE A 77 -13.89 -12.97 -5.92
C ILE A 77 -14.63 -14.30 -6.10
N GLN A 78 -14.60 -14.86 -7.31
CA GLN A 78 -15.20 -16.15 -7.62
C GLN A 78 -14.22 -17.29 -7.32
N LEU A 79 -14.64 -18.26 -6.51
CA LEU A 79 -13.82 -19.43 -6.20
C LEU A 79 -13.88 -20.45 -7.33
N ILE A 80 -12.75 -21.09 -7.61
CA ILE A 80 -12.70 -22.24 -8.52
C ILE A 80 -13.41 -23.42 -7.82
N PRO A 81 -14.39 -24.07 -8.46
CA PRO A 81 -15.10 -25.20 -7.87
C PRO A 81 -14.15 -26.34 -7.47
N ASN A 82 -14.44 -27.01 -6.36
CA ASN A 82 -13.71 -28.17 -5.83
C ASN A 82 -12.23 -27.92 -5.49
N MET A 83 -11.79 -26.66 -5.39
CA MET A 83 -10.47 -26.34 -4.87
C MET A 83 -10.42 -26.48 -3.36
N GLU A 84 -9.48 -27.29 -2.87
CA GLU A 84 -9.20 -27.40 -1.45
C GLU A 84 -8.55 -26.13 -0.91
N ARG A 85 -8.99 -25.70 0.27
CA ARG A 85 -8.40 -24.58 0.99
C ARG A 85 -7.04 -24.99 1.53
N LYS A 86 -5.99 -24.28 1.11
CA LYS A 86 -4.66 -24.44 1.72
C LYS A 86 -4.60 -23.64 3.01
N LYS A 87 -4.09 -24.27 4.07
CA LYS A 87 -3.73 -23.59 5.32
C LYS A 87 -2.21 -23.47 5.38
N PRO A 88 -1.63 -22.38 4.87
CA PRO A 88 -0.19 -22.19 4.91
C PRO A 88 0.32 -22.10 6.35
N TYR A 89 1.59 -22.44 6.55
CA TYR A 89 2.25 -22.27 7.83
C TYR A 89 2.46 -20.78 8.14
N ILE A 90 2.14 -20.36 9.36
CA ILE A 90 2.28 -18.97 9.81
C ILE A 90 3.69 -18.79 10.39
N TYR A 91 4.49 -17.93 9.77
CA TYR A 91 5.82 -17.60 10.25
C TYR A 91 5.76 -16.65 11.44
N ARG A 92 6.78 -16.74 12.31
CA ARG A 92 6.98 -15.75 13.37
C ARG A 92 7.65 -14.52 12.78
N ILE A 93 7.10 -13.35 13.10
CA ILE A 93 7.71 -12.06 12.75
C ILE A 93 9.00 -11.90 13.56
N PRO A 94 10.14 -11.57 12.93
CA PRO A 94 11.37 -11.25 13.64
C PRO A 94 11.16 -10.06 14.60
N GLU A 95 11.72 -10.15 15.80
CA GLU A 95 11.54 -9.12 16.84
C GLU A 95 11.94 -7.72 16.36
N ALA A 96 13.04 -7.63 15.59
CA ALA A 96 13.51 -6.37 15.00
C ALA A 96 12.52 -5.73 14.02
N LEU A 97 11.64 -6.52 13.38
CA LEU A 97 10.67 -6.06 12.40
C LEU A 97 9.27 -5.89 12.97
N LYS A 98 9.04 -6.34 14.20
CA LYS A 98 7.72 -6.29 14.83
C LYS A 98 7.18 -4.85 14.89
N GLY A 99 8.02 -3.89 15.26
CA GLY A 99 7.61 -2.48 15.30
C GLY A 99 7.14 -1.95 13.94
N LYS A 100 7.77 -2.39 12.84
CA LYS A 100 7.37 -2.00 11.48
C LYS A 100 6.06 -2.64 11.05
N VAL A 101 5.83 -3.90 11.41
CA VAL A 101 4.55 -4.55 11.16
C VAL A 101 3.44 -3.91 12.00
N ASP A 102 3.73 -3.56 13.26
CA ASP A 102 2.77 -2.89 14.14
C ASP A 102 2.38 -1.49 13.61
N GLU A 103 3.32 -0.74 12.99
CA GLU A 103 3.02 0.52 12.29
C GLU A 103 1.98 0.33 11.17
N GLN A 104 1.96 -0.81 10.49
CA GLN A 104 0.97 -1.11 9.44
C GLN A 104 -0.42 -1.46 9.99
N ILE A 105 -0.52 -1.86 11.27
CA ILE A 105 -1.80 -2.13 11.92
C ILE A 105 -2.64 -0.85 12.02
N GLU A 106 -2.04 0.34 11.94
CA GLU A 106 -2.74 1.63 11.83
C GLU A 106 -3.76 1.68 10.66
N LEU A 107 -3.59 0.82 9.65
CA LEU A 107 -4.57 0.65 8.56
C LEU A 107 -5.96 0.19 9.06
N LEU A 108 -6.03 -0.39 10.26
CA LEU A 108 -7.28 -0.71 10.95
C LEU A 108 -8.05 0.56 11.30
N HIS A 109 -7.35 1.57 11.84
CA HIS A 109 -7.94 2.88 12.13
C HIS A 109 -8.34 3.63 10.85
N ALA A 110 -7.61 3.41 9.75
CA ALA A 110 -7.96 3.93 8.43
C ALA A 110 -9.18 3.20 7.79
N GLY A 111 -9.64 2.09 8.37
CA GLY A 111 -10.75 1.29 7.85
C GLY A 111 -10.43 0.63 6.49
N LEU A 112 -9.16 0.24 6.31
CA LEU A 112 -8.64 -0.48 5.14
C LEU A 112 -8.44 -1.97 5.41
N ILE A 113 -8.15 -2.33 6.66
CA ILE A 113 -8.21 -3.71 7.16
C ILE A 113 -9.24 -3.77 8.30
N GLU A 114 -9.65 -4.98 8.65
CA GLU A 114 -10.61 -5.24 9.72
C GLU A 114 -10.22 -6.49 10.51
N GLU A 115 -10.69 -6.58 11.75
CA GLU A 115 -10.61 -7.83 12.50
C GLU A 115 -11.52 -8.88 11.86
N ASN A 116 -11.02 -10.10 11.74
CA ASN A 116 -11.71 -11.19 11.06
C ASN A 116 -11.42 -12.52 11.75
N ASP A 117 -12.45 -13.37 11.89
CA ASP A 117 -12.40 -14.70 12.50
C ASP A 117 -12.53 -15.83 11.47
N SER A 118 -12.33 -15.53 10.18
CA SER A 118 -12.34 -16.50 9.09
C SER A 118 -11.34 -17.65 9.27
N ASP A 119 -11.68 -18.81 8.72
CA ASP A 119 -10.80 -19.98 8.65
C ASP A 119 -9.68 -19.86 7.59
N ILE A 120 -9.59 -18.72 6.91
CA ILE A 120 -8.61 -18.38 5.89
C ILE A 120 -7.55 -17.44 6.49
N ALA A 121 -6.31 -17.90 6.50
CA ALA A 121 -5.17 -17.09 6.92
C ALA A 121 -3.96 -17.35 6.01
N HIS A 122 -3.26 -16.29 5.64
CA HIS A 122 -1.99 -16.34 4.91
C HIS A 122 -0.91 -15.63 5.72
N PRO A 123 0.35 -16.11 5.68
CA PRO A 123 1.43 -15.48 6.44
C PRO A 123 1.73 -14.08 5.92
N ILE A 124 2.13 -13.20 6.83
CA ILE A 124 2.73 -11.90 6.51
C ILE A 124 4.23 -12.12 6.30
N VAL A 125 4.79 -11.45 5.29
CA VAL A 125 6.22 -11.48 4.96
C VAL A 125 6.71 -10.05 4.95
N CYS A 126 7.86 -9.80 5.59
CA CYS A 126 8.52 -8.50 5.54
C CYS A 126 9.50 -8.46 4.36
N VAL A 127 9.41 -7.42 3.54
CA VAL A 127 10.20 -7.27 2.32
C VAL A 127 11.08 -6.03 2.43
N TYR A 128 12.36 -6.17 2.11
CA TYR A 128 13.26 -5.03 2.01
C TYR A 128 13.22 -4.47 0.59
N LYS A 129 12.87 -3.19 0.49
CA LYS A 129 12.97 -2.42 -0.75
C LYS A 129 14.40 -1.97 -1.02
N LYS A 130 14.69 -1.62 -2.26
CA LYS A 130 16.01 -1.15 -2.73
C LYS A 130 16.55 0.09 -2.00
N ASP A 131 15.65 0.92 -1.49
CA ASP A 131 15.97 2.10 -0.67
C ASP A 131 16.29 1.76 0.80
N GLY A 132 16.26 0.48 1.16
CA GLY A 132 16.49 0.00 2.52
C GLY A 132 15.27 0.16 3.43
N LEU A 133 14.15 0.66 2.92
CA LEU A 133 12.88 0.68 3.66
C LEU A 133 12.28 -0.72 3.71
N ILE A 134 11.59 -1.00 4.81
CA ILE A 134 10.88 -2.26 5.04
C ILE A 134 9.39 -1.99 4.86
N ASP A 135 8.76 -2.78 4.01
CA ASP A 135 7.30 -2.93 3.90
C ASP A 135 6.86 -4.33 4.35
#